data_AF-A0A929VNK6-F1
#
_entry.id   AF-A0A929VNK6-F1
#
_cell.length_a   1.000
_cell.length_b   1.000
_cell.length_c   1.000
_cell.angle_alpha   90.00
_cell.angle_beta   90.00
_cell.angle_gamma   90.00
#
_symmetry.space_group_name_H-M   'P 1'
#
loop_
_entity.id
_entity.type
_entity.pdbx_description
1 polymer ?
#
loop_
_entity_poly.entity_id
_entity_poly.type
_entity_poly.pdbx_seq_one_letter_code
_entity_poly.pdbx_strand_id
1 'polypeptide(L)'
;VPVGMEAMDLLKNSVNKDSVRVKVAGPYLVERGENSTIDHFAFKDKKAAARSVAAGIKYTTVSGRIEKRPTSYADVRSQVLEDVQQAREQEWLSQLHKQYRVQLYPHVLETINHPNKH
;
A
#
# COMPACT_ATOMS: atom_id res chain seq x y z
N VAL A 1 -9.50 -24.84 -7.22
CA VAL A 1 -9.31 -24.19 -8.54
C VAL A 1 -8.81 -25.29 -9.47
N PRO A 2 -9.54 -25.66 -10.53
CA PRO A 2 -9.08 -26.65 -11.51
C PRO A 2 -7.70 -26.26 -12.06
N VAL A 3 -6.87 -27.26 -12.31
CA VAL A 3 -5.50 -27.07 -12.79
C VAL A 3 -5.54 -26.31 -14.13
N GLY A 4 -4.86 -25.16 -14.19
CA GLY A 4 -4.77 -24.33 -15.41
C GLY A 4 -5.78 -23.18 -15.52
N MET A 5 -6.63 -22.94 -14.53
CA MET A 5 -7.54 -21.78 -14.52
C MET A 5 -7.20 -20.84 -13.36
N GLU A 6 -7.11 -19.53 -13.59
CA GLU A 6 -6.96 -18.58 -12.49
C GLU A 6 -8.23 -18.52 -11.63
N ALA A 7 -8.07 -18.33 -10.32
CA ALA A 7 -9.19 -18.21 -9.39
C ALA A 7 -10.16 -17.09 -9.79
N MET A 8 -9.64 -16.02 -10.39
CA MET A 8 -10.41 -14.90 -10.93
C MET A 8 -11.33 -15.31 -12.07
N ASP A 9 -10.83 -16.13 -13.00
CA ASP A 9 -11.58 -16.53 -14.20
C ASP A 9 -12.68 -17.54 -13.85
N LEU A 10 -12.42 -18.43 -12.89
CA LEU A 10 -13.46 -19.30 -12.33
C LEU A 10 -14.61 -18.49 -11.75
N LEU A 11 -14.31 -17.49 -10.93
CA LEU A 11 -15.33 -16.71 -10.22
C LEU A 11 -16.14 -15.86 -11.20
N LYS A 12 -15.47 -15.23 -12.17
CA LYS A 12 -16.16 -14.46 -13.21
C LYS A 12 -17.05 -15.34 -14.08
N ASN A 13 -16.57 -16.51 -14.51
CA ASN A 13 -17.30 -17.33 -15.49
C ASN A 13 -18.38 -18.22 -14.87
N SER A 14 -18.21 -18.64 -13.60
CA SER A 14 -19.18 -19.51 -12.92
C SER A 14 -20.24 -18.74 -12.14
N VAL A 15 -19.89 -17.62 -11.49
CA VAL A 15 -20.82 -16.90 -10.60
C VAL A 15 -21.57 -15.79 -11.31
N ASN A 16 -20.91 -15.01 -12.18
CA ASN A 16 -21.56 -13.88 -12.87
C ASN A 16 -22.46 -14.29 -14.06
N LYS A 17 -22.65 -15.60 -14.29
CA LYS A 17 -23.62 -16.11 -15.27
C LYS A 17 -25.06 -16.06 -14.76
N ASP A 18 -25.24 -16.26 -13.46
CA ASP A 18 -26.52 -16.06 -12.76
C ASP A 18 -26.57 -14.66 -12.15
N SER A 19 -27.74 -14.22 -11.69
CA SER A 19 -28.05 -12.88 -11.15
C SER A 19 -27.15 -12.36 -10.01
N VAL A 20 -26.14 -13.13 -9.59
CA VAL A 20 -25.16 -12.81 -8.54
C VAL A 20 -23.91 -12.21 -9.17
N ARG A 21 -23.56 -10.97 -8.80
CA ARG A 21 -22.34 -10.31 -9.25
C ARG A 21 -21.24 -10.40 -8.20
N VAL A 22 -20.14 -11.07 -8.54
CA VAL A 22 -18.90 -11.17 -7.76
C VAL A 22 -17.84 -10.28 -8.40
N LYS A 23 -17.25 -9.42 -7.57
CA LYS A 23 -16.03 -8.65 -7.89
C LYS A 23 -14.94 -9.08 -6.95
N VAL A 24 -13.77 -9.34 -7.51
CA VAL A 24 -12.59 -9.76 -6.76
C VAL A 24 -11.48 -8.78 -7.09
N ALA A 25 -10.74 -8.39 -6.06
CA ALA A 25 -9.58 -7.52 -6.18
C ALA A 25 -8.36 -8.27 -5.61
N GLY A 26 -7.22 -8.17 -6.29
CA GLY A 26 -5.98 -8.87 -5.93
C GLY A 26 -5.23 -9.40 -7.17
N PRO A 27 -4.15 -10.19 -6.97
CA PRO A 27 -3.57 -10.59 -5.68
C PRO A 27 -2.94 -9.40 -4.93
N TYR A 28 -3.05 -9.42 -3.60
CA TYR A 28 -2.46 -8.42 -2.71
C TYR A 28 -1.43 -9.08 -1.80
N LEU A 29 -0.24 -8.46 -1.70
CA LEU A 29 0.69 -8.67 -0.59
C LEU A 29 0.57 -7.41 0.26
N VAL A 30 0.09 -7.55 1.49
CA VAL A 30 -0.13 -6.41 2.39
C VAL A 30 0.36 -6.71 3.80
N GLU A 31 0.91 -5.69 4.43
CA GLU A 31 1.19 -5.65 5.85
C GLU A 31 -0.01 -5.12 6.65
N ARG A 32 0.03 -5.33 7.97
CA ARG A 32 -1.03 -4.83 8.85
C ARG A 32 -1.03 -3.30 8.84
N GLY A 33 -2.17 -2.70 8.56
CA GLY A 33 -2.36 -1.24 8.50
C GLY A 33 -2.42 -0.66 7.09
N GLU A 34 -1.98 -1.41 6.06
CA GLU A 34 -2.01 -0.94 4.67
C GLU A 34 -3.41 -1.02 4.06
N ASN A 35 -4.26 -1.93 4.56
CA ASN A 35 -5.61 -2.11 4.04
C ASN A 35 -6.60 -2.43 5.15
N SER A 36 -7.46 -1.45 5.47
CA SER A 36 -8.45 -1.55 6.55
C SER A 36 -9.42 -2.74 6.41
N THR A 37 -9.71 -3.18 5.19
CA THR A 37 -10.62 -4.31 4.96
C THR A 37 -9.92 -5.63 5.25
N ILE A 38 -8.67 -5.76 4.84
CA ILE A 38 -7.85 -6.93 5.15
C ILE A 38 -7.51 -6.95 6.64
N ASP A 39 -7.23 -5.80 7.24
CA ASP A 39 -7.01 -5.67 8.68
C ASP A 39 -8.22 -6.13 9.51
N HIS A 40 -9.42 -5.73 9.10
CA HIS A 40 -10.66 -6.14 9.75
C HIS A 40 -10.88 -7.65 9.66
N PHE A 41 -10.79 -8.23 8.46
CA PHE A 41 -11.16 -9.64 8.24
C PHE A 41 -10.04 -10.65 8.52
N ALA A 42 -8.81 -10.36 8.10
CA ALA A 42 -7.66 -11.27 8.25
C ALA A 42 -6.95 -11.03 9.59
N PHE A 43 -6.53 -9.79 9.86
CA PHE A 43 -5.77 -9.47 11.07
C PHE A 43 -6.64 -9.29 12.33
N LYS A 44 -7.96 -9.29 12.18
CA LYS A 44 -8.95 -9.13 13.27
C LYS A 44 -8.78 -7.84 14.06
N ASP A 45 -8.34 -6.77 13.39
CA ASP A 45 -8.27 -5.44 14.01
C ASP A 45 -9.68 -4.86 14.17
N LYS A 46 -10.11 -4.70 15.43
CA LYS A 46 -11.43 -4.16 15.78
C LYS A 46 -11.59 -2.68 15.45
N LYS A 47 -10.49 -1.94 15.26
CA LYS A 47 -10.51 -0.53 14.88
C LYS A 47 -10.59 -0.33 13.37
N ALA A 48 -10.23 -1.35 12.60
CA ALA A 48 -10.26 -1.29 11.15
C ALA A 48 -11.69 -1.49 10.64
N ALA A 49 -12.09 -0.69 9.65
CA ALA A 49 -13.39 -0.78 9.01
C ALA A 49 -13.29 -1.55 7.69
N ALA A 50 -14.15 -2.56 7.54
CA ALA A 50 -14.35 -3.25 6.26
C ALA A 50 -15.06 -2.34 5.26
N ARG A 51 -14.52 -2.25 4.04
CA ARG A 51 -15.13 -1.55 2.91
C ARG A 51 -15.42 -2.53 1.79
N SER A 52 -16.54 -2.32 1.10
CA SER A 52 -16.85 -3.12 -0.08
C SER A 52 -15.92 -2.78 -1.24
N VAL A 53 -15.56 -3.81 -2.02
CA VAL A 53 -14.70 -3.69 -3.22
C VAL A 53 -15.31 -2.73 -4.25
N ALA A 54 -16.63 -2.62 -4.31
CA ALA A 54 -17.32 -1.65 -5.13
C ALA A 54 -18.67 -1.25 -4.50
N ALA A 55 -19.19 -0.09 -4.93
CA ALA A 55 -20.54 0.33 -4.61
C ALA A 55 -21.57 -0.73 -5.06
N GLY A 56 -22.57 -1.00 -4.21
CA GLY A 56 -23.62 -1.96 -4.47
C GLY A 56 -23.31 -3.42 -4.12
N ILE A 57 -22.12 -3.72 -3.59
CA ILE A 57 -21.77 -5.06 -3.08
C ILE A 57 -22.12 -5.17 -1.60
N LYS A 58 -23.06 -6.07 -1.27
CA LYS A 58 -23.59 -6.27 0.11
C LYS A 58 -22.67 -7.09 1.00
N TYR A 59 -21.94 -8.05 0.43
CA TYR A 59 -21.08 -8.96 1.18
C TYR A 59 -19.64 -8.85 0.68
N THR A 60 -18.73 -8.68 1.62
CA THR A 60 -17.29 -8.60 1.35
C THR A 60 -16.58 -9.60 2.24
N THR A 61 -15.64 -10.34 1.66
CA THR A 61 -14.78 -11.27 2.39
C THR A 61 -13.39 -11.26 1.77
N VAL A 62 -12.41 -11.70 2.53
CA VAL A 62 -11.03 -11.85 2.07
C VAL A 62 -10.68 -13.33 2.04
N SER A 63 -9.93 -13.75 1.03
CA SER A 63 -9.41 -15.10 0.93
C SER A 63 -7.90 -15.02 0.74
N GLY A 64 -7.17 -15.73 1.59
CA GLY A 64 -5.71 -15.67 1.62
C GLY A 64 -5.17 -16.33 2.88
N ARG A 65 -3.87 -16.17 3.10
CA ARG A 65 -3.14 -16.69 4.25
C ARG A 65 -2.31 -15.58 4.87
N ILE A 66 -2.22 -15.60 6.19
CA ILE A 66 -1.33 -14.71 6.93
C ILE A 66 -0.04 -15.47 7.16
N GLU A 67 1.03 -15.01 6.52
CA GLU A 67 2.36 -15.56 6.74
C GLU A 67 3.07 -14.78 7.84
N LYS A 68 3.61 -15.47 8.85
CA LYS A 68 4.37 -14.84 9.94
C LYS A 68 5.80 -14.45 9.53
N ARG A 69 6.25 -14.99 8.40
CA ARG A 69 7.57 -14.80 7.82
C ARG A 69 7.46 -14.91 6.31
N PRO A 70 8.31 -14.22 5.55
CA PRO A 70 8.36 -14.42 4.11
C PRO A 70 8.66 -15.88 3.78
N THR A 71 7.92 -16.41 2.81
CA THR A 71 8.09 -17.80 2.35
C THR A 71 9.19 -17.86 1.29
N SER A 72 9.34 -16.80 0.51
CA SER A 72 10.32 -16.66 -0.55
C SER A 72 11.02 -15.31 -0.48
N TYR A 73 12.22 -15.24 -1.04
CA TYR A 73 12.92 -13.98 -1.30
C TYR A 73 12.05 -13.00 -2.10
N ALA A 74 11.18 -13.50 -2.99
CA ALA A 74 10.27 -12.66 -3.77
C ALA A 74 9.32 -11.84 -2.88
N ASP A 75 8.95 -12.34 -1.70
CA ASP A 75 8.01 -11.68 -0.79
C ASP A 75 8.63 -10.43 -0.12
N VAL A 76 9.94 -10.44 0.11
CA VAL A 76 10.68 -9.33 0.76
C VAL A 76 11.47 -8.48 -0.22
N ARG A 77 11.56 -8.90 -1.49
CA ARG A 77 12.42 -8.24 -2.48
C ARG A 77 12.08 -6.76 -2.63
N SER A 78 10.80 -6.41 -2.71
CA SER A 78 10.37 -5.01 -2.84
C SER A 78 10.78 -4.17 -1.64
N GLN A 79 10.49 -4.66 -0.43
CA GLN A 79 10.84 -3.99 0.83
C GLN A 79 12.35 -3.77 0.95
N VAL A 80 13.15 -4.81 0.70
CA VAL A 80 14.61 -4.72 0.76
C VAL A 80 15.16 -3.73 -0.29
N LEU A 81 14.57 -3.70 -1.49
CA LEU A 81 14.97 -2.73 -2.51
C LEU A 81 14.64 -1.30 -2.08
N GLU A 82 13.48 -1.07 -1.48
CA GLU A 82 13.06 0.22 -0.96
C GLU A 82 14.00 0.72 0.15
N ASP A 83 14.30 -0.14 1.14
CA ASP A 83 15.24 0.19 2.22
C ASP A 83 16.62 0.58 1.68
N VAL A 84 17.11 -0.17 0.71
CA VAL A 84 18.41 0.09 0.06
C VAL A 84 18.37 1.37 -0.78
N GLN A 85 17.27 1.65 -1.48
CA GLN A 85 17.07 2.87 -2.24
C GLN A 85 17.13 4.10 -1.32
N GLN A 86 16.38 4.05 -0.22
CA GLN A 86 16.31 5.13 0.76
C GLN A 86 17.66 5.38 1.43
N ALA A 87 18.39 4.33 1.80
CA ALA A 87 19.73 4.47 2.38
C ALA A 87 20.69 5.19 1.42
N ARG A 88 20.69 4.80 0.14
CA ARG A 88 21.54 5.44 -0.88
C ARG A 88 21.13 6.87 -1.15
N GLU A 89 19.83 7.17 -1.18
CA GLU A 89 19.33 8.53 -1.35
C GLU A 89 19.79 9.43 -0.20
N GLN A 90 19.71 8.93 1.04
CA GLN A 90 20.18 9.67 2.21
C GLN A 90 21.70 9.91 2.18
N GLU A 91 22.48 8.92 1.76
CA GLU A 91 23.92 9.07 1.55
C GLU A 91 24.22 10.10 0.45
N TRP A 92 23.48 10.07 -0.64
CA TRP A 92 23.64 11.00 -1.76
C TRP A 92 23.28 12.44 -1.35
N LEU A 93 22.16 12.64 -0.65
CA LEU A 93 21.79 13.95 -0.09
C LEU A 93 22.84 14.47 0.89
N SER A 94 23.40 13.59 1.72
CA SER A 94 24.47 13.95 2.66
C SER A 94 25.74 14.40 1.94
N GLN A 95 26.08 13.80 0.80
CA GLN A 95 27.20 14.22 -0.04
C GLN A 95 26.92 15.58 -0.70
N LEU A 96 25.71 15.76 -1.23
CA LEU A 96 25.28 17.04 -1.83
C LEU A 96 25.33 18.18 -0.82
N HIS A 97 24.83 17.97 0.39
CA HIS A 97 24.87 18.98 1.46
C HIS A 97 26.30 19.36 1.86
N LYS A 98 27.25 18.43 1.77
CA LYS A 98 28.68 18.71 2.03
C LYS A 98 29.32 19.50 0.89
N GLN A 99 29.01 19.13 -0.36
CA GLN A 99 29.59 19.76 -1.54
C GLN A 99 29.05 21.17 -1.79
N TYR A 100 27.75 21.37 -1.56
CA TYR A 100 27.06 22.63 -1.80
C TYR A 100 26.55 23.20 -0.48
N ARG A 101 27.37 24.05 0.14
CA ARG A 101 27.01 24.71 1.39
C ARG A 101 25.92 25.75 1.13
N VAL A 102 24.69 25.41 1.49
CA VAL A 102 23.55 26.33 1.41
C VAL A 102 23.72 27.43 2.45
N GLN A 103 23.76 28.69 2.00
CA GLN A 103 23.67 29.84 2.88
C GLN A 103 22.22 30.30 2.92
N LEU A 104 21.56 30.07 4.05
CA LEU A 104 20.22 30.58 4.30
C LEU A 104 20.35 32.02 4.82
N TYR A 105 19.55 32.93 4.28
CA TYR A 105 19.44 34.30 4.75
C TYR A 105 18.11 34.46 5.49
N PRO A 106 18.08 34.30 6.83
CA PRO A 106 16.83 34.24 7.60
C PRO A 106 15.99 35.51 7.44
N HIS A 107 16.64 36.68 7.31
CA HIS A 107 15.98 37.97 7.13
C HIS A 107 15.08 38.04 5.88
N VAL A 108 15.42 37.33 4.81
CA VAL A 108 14.58 37.26 3.60
C VAL A 108 13.39 36.34 3.84
N LEU A 109 13.58 35.23 4.55
CA LEU A 109 12.52 34.27 4.87
C LEU A 109 11.46 34.88 5.79
N GLU A 110 11.88 35.71 6.76
CA GLU A 110 10.98 36.44 7.66
C GLU A 110 10.09 37.45 6.90
N THR A 111 10.63 38.08 5.85
CA THR A 111 9.89 39.04 5.02
C THR A 111 8.77 38.36 4.20
N ILE A 112 8.95 37.09 3.84
CA ILE A 112 7.97 36.32 3.06
C ILE A 112 6.86 35.73 3.95
N ASN A 113 7.21 35.26 5.16
CA ASN A 113 6.23 34.72 6.12
C ASN A 113 5.36 35.81 6.78
N HIS A 114 5.75 37.07 6.65
CA HIS A 114 4.97 38.22 7.09
C HIS A 114 4.75 39.14 5.90
N PRO A 115 3.84 38.83 4.96
CA PRO A 115 3.48 39.77 3.92
C PRO A 115 2.80 40.96 4.61
N ASN A 116 3.57 42.03 4.82
CA ASN A 116 3.17 43.36 5.26
C ASN A 116 1.95 43.42 6.20
N LYS A 117 2.22 43.47 7.51
CA LYS A 117 1.33 44.21 8.42
C LYS A 117 1.50 45.71 8.13
N HIS A 118 0.77 46.21 7.15
CA HIS A 118 0.46 47.63 7.00
C HIS A 118 -1.05 47.81 7.15
#